data_AF-A0A7C4Q3Y6-F1
#
_entry.id   AF-A0A7C4Q3Y6-F1
#
_cell.length_a   1.000
_cell.length_b   1.000
_cell.length_c   1.000
_cell.angle_alpha   90.00
_cell.angle_beta   90.00
_cell.angle_gamma   90.00
#
_symmetry.space_group_name_H-M   'P 1'
#
loop_
_entity.id
_entity.type
_entity.pdbx_description
1 polymer ?
#
loop_
_entity_poly.entity_id
_entity_poly.type
_entity_poly.pdbx_seq_one_letter_code
_entity_poly.pdbx_strand_id
1 'polypeptide(L)'
;MEKIVLDTYAVISFFYNEKGADDVEKILINAKEKNIPIFISAVNYGELFYAVLKKSGADAAMKAIEMIDLIPVEVIEVDRNLALLAGSYKATKKMSFADCFSAALAKIFNAAIVTGDREFFKVEKEVKILWI
;
A
#
# COMPACT_ATOMS: atom_id res chain seq x y z
N MET A 1 8.28 -4.80 16.74
CA MET A 1 7.00 -4.06 16.65
C MET A 1 6.41 -4.37 15.29
N GLU A 2 5.14 -4.72 15.24
CA GLU A 2 4.44 -4.89 13.96
C GLU A 2 4.36 -3.53 13.26
N LYS A 3 4.52 -3.53 11.94
CA LYS A 3 4.43 -2.37 11.05
C LYS A 3 3.67 -2.80 9.82
N ILE A 4 3.00 -1.87 9.17
CA ILE A 4 2.11 -2.15 8.05
C ILE A 4 2.48 -1.28 6.86
N VAL A 5 2.44 -1.87 5.67
CA VAL A 5 2.47 -1.18 4.39
C VAL A 5 1.13 -1.41 3.70
N LEU A 6 0.45 -0.33 3.33
CA LEU A 6 -0.75 -0.41 2.50
C LEU A 6 -0.34 -0.43 1.03
N ASP A 7 -0.86 -1.42 0.32
CA ASP A 7 -0.84 -1.44 -1.13
C ASP A 7 -2.01 -0.62 -1.70
N THR A 8 -1.88 -0.17 -2.95
CA THR A 8 -2.90 0.61 -3.65
C THR A 8 -4.23 -0.14 -3.70
N TYR A 9 -4.22 -1.47 -3.90
CA TYR A 9 -5.44 -2.29 -3.89
C TYR A 9 -6.23 -2.09 -2.60
N ALA A 10 -5.56 -2.21 -1.44
CA ALA A 10 -6.22 -2.10 -0.14
C ALA A 10 -6.84 -0.72 0.08
N VAL A 11 -6.14 0.33 -0.32
CA VAL A 11 -6.65 1.70 -0.21
C VAL A 11 -7.85 1.93 -1.13
N ILE A 12 -7.81 1.42 -2.36
CA ILE A 12 -8.95 1.51 -3.30
C ILE A 12 -10.16 0.76 -2.75
N SER A 13 -9.96 -0.45 -2.25
CA SER A 13 -11.05 -1.25 -1.67
C SER A 13 -11.71 -0.52 -0.51
N PHE A 14 -10.92 0.07 0.39
CA PHE A 14 -11.42 0.89 1.49
C PHE A 14 -12.17 2.13 0.98
N PHE A 15 -11.58 2.91 0.07
CA PHE A 15 -12.15 4.16 -0.44
C PHE A 15 -13.51 3.96 -1.13
N TYR A 16 -13.66 2.90 -1.93
CA TYR A 16 -14.91 2.61 -2.63
C TYR A 16 -15.87 1.71 -1.85
N ASN A 17 -15.54 1.36 -0.61
CA ASN A 17 -16.29 0.38 0.19
C ASN A 17 -16.53 -0.95 -0.58
N GLU A 18 -15.49 -1.42 -1.26
CA GLU A 18 -15.50 -2.68 -2.01
C GLU A 18 -15.16 -3.86 -1.08
N LYS A 19 -15.14 -5.09 -1.62
CA LYS A 19 -14.72 -6.26 -0.87
C LYS A 19 -13.32 -6.05 -0.29
N GLY A 20 -13.16 -6.29 1.01
CA GLY A 20 -11.93 -6.06 1.77
C GLY A 20 -11.92 -4.75 2.56
N ALA A 21 -12.86 -3.82 2.34
CA ALA A 21 -12.95 -2.55 3.06
C ALA A 21 -13.06 -2.73 4.58
N ASP A 22 -13.96 -3.60 5.05
CA ASP A 22 -14.15 -3.90 6.47
C ASP A 22 -12.87 -4.44 7.13
N ASP A 23 -12.05 -5.19 6.39
CA ASP A 23 -10.81 -5.76 6.92
C ASP A 23 -9.71 -4.70 7.00
N VAL A 24 -9.63 -3.81 6.00
CA VAL A 24 -8.75 -2.62 6.06
C VAL A 24 -9.15 -1.72 7.22
N GLU A 25 -10.45 -1.46 7.42
CA GLU A 25 -10.93 -0.64 8.53
C GLU A 25 -10.52 -1.23 9.89
N LYS A 26 -10.72 -2.54 10.10
CA LYS A 26 -10.27 -3.23 11.33
C LYS A 26 -8.76 -3.10 11.54
N ILE A 27 -7.97 -3.20 10.46
CA ILE A 27 -6.52 -3.04 10.53
C ILE A 27 -6.15 -1.61 10.95
N LEU A 28 -6.77 -0.59 10.35
CA LEU A 28 -6.53 0.81 10.69
C LEU A 28 -6.90 1.11 12.15
N ILE A 29 -8.06 0.63 12.62
CA ILE A 29 -8.51 0.77 14.01
C ILE A 29 -7.51 0.10 14.96
N ASN A 30 -7.15 -1.16 14.69
CA ASN A 30 -6.24 -1.90 15.55
C ASN A 30 -4.84 -1.27 15.59
N ALA A 31 -4.37 -0.78 14.45
CA ALA A 31 -3.10 -0.10 14.35
C ALA A 31 -3.08 1.20 15.15
N LYS A 32 -4.18 1.98 15.11
CA LYS A 32 -4.34 3.17 15.95
C LYS A 32 -4.34 2.83 17.44
N GLU A 33 -5.10 1.82 17.87
CA GLU A 33 -5.17 1.41 19.29
C GLU A 33 -3.83 0.93 19.84
N LYS A 34 -3.04 0.22 19.02
CA LYS A 34 -1.75 -0.35 19.42
C LYS A 34 -0.55 0.53 19.06
N ASN A 35 -0.77 1.70 18.48
CA ASN A 35 0.27 2.57 17.93
C ASN A 35 1.20 1.83 16.95
N ILE A 36 0.63 0.99 16.08
CA ILE A 36 1.34 0.32 14.99
C ILE A 36 1.52 1.32 13.84
N PRO A 37 2.76 1.59 13.39
CA PRO A 37 3.00 2.46 12.25
C PRO A 37 2.46 1.86 10.96
N ILE A 38 1.81 2.70 10.15
CA ILE A 38 1.28 2.36 8.82
C ILE A 38 1.95 3.26 7.79
N PHE A 39 2.38 2.66 6.69
CA PHE A 39 3.10 3.34 5.63
C PHE A 39 2.44 3.11 4.28
N ILE A 40 2.63 4.05 3.36
CA ILE A 40 2.39 3.87 1.93
C ILE A 40 3.56 4.48 1.16
N SER A 41 4.01 3.87 0.06
CA SER A 41 5.05 4.52 -0.76
C SER A 41 4.45 5.68 -1.55
N ALA A 42 5.24 6.73 -1.80
CA ALA A 42 4.82 7.84 -2.65
C ALA A 42 4.43 7.38 -4.08
N VAL A 43 4.95 6.23 -4.56
CA VAL A 43 4.56 5.65 -5.85
C VAL A 43 3.14 5.08 -5.79
N ASN A 44 2.82 4.34 -4.73
CA ASN A 44 1.47 3.79 -4.52
C ASN A 44 0.45 4.89 -4.22
N TYR A 45 0.88 5.95 -3.54
CA TYR A 45 0.08 7.15 -3.35
C TYR A 45 -0.29 7.82 -4.68
N GLY A 46 0.68 7.96 -5.60
CA GLY A 46 0.42 8.44 -6.96
C GLY A 46 -0.43 7.47 -7.80
N GLU A 47 -0.24 6.16 -7.62
CA GLU A 47 -1.05 5.14 -8.29
C GLU A 47 -2.52 5.19 -7.85
N LEU A 48 -2.78 5.40 -6.55
CA LEU A 48 -4.12 5.64 -6.02
C LEU A 48 -4.77 6.83 -6.72
N PHE A 49 -4.08 7.97 -6.77
CA PHE A 49 -4.60 9.16 -7.44
C PHE A 49 -4.94 8.88 -8.90
N TYR A 50 -4.02 8.25 -9.65
CA TYR A 50 -4.25 7.89 -11.05
C TYR A 50 -5.45 6.95 -11.23
N ALA A 51 -5.53 5.89 -10.42
CA ALA A 51 -6.58 4.89 -10.52
C ALA A 51 -7.97 5.52 -10.27
N VAL A 52 -8.10 6.31 -9.22
CA VAL A 52 -9.36 7.00 -8.88
C VAL A 52 -9.68 8.09 -9.91
N LEU A 53 -8.70 8.87 -10.36
CA LEU A 53 -8.89 9.90 -11.39
C LEU A 53 -9.45 9.27 -12.68
N LYS A 54 -8.86 8.16 -13.11
CA LYS A 54 -9.29 7.44 -14.31
C LYS A 54 -10.69 6.83 -14.17
N LYS A 55 -11.06 6.35 -12.98
CA LYS A 55 -12.34 5.68 -12.72
C LYS A 55 -13.48 6.67 -12.42
N SER A 56 -13.21 7.77 -11.72
CA SER A 56 -14.23 8.61 -11.08
C SER A 56 -13.99 10.12 -11.19
N GLY A 57 -12.94 10.56 -11.89
CA GLY A 57 -12.65 11.98 -12.12
C GLY A 57 -11.88 12.67 -11.00
N ALA A 58 -11.55 13.94 -11.22
CA ALA A 58 -10.61 14.70 -10.40
C ALA A 58 -11.08 14.90 -8.95
N ASP A 59 -12.35 15.24 -8.75
CA ASP A 59 -12.90 15.47 -7.40
C ASP A 59 -12.83 14.22 -6.53
N ALA A 60 -13.09 13.04 -7.10
CA ALA A 60 -12.96 11.78 -6.38
C ALA A 60 -11.50 11.45 -6.07
N ALA A 61 -10.59 11.74 -7.00
CA ALA A 61 -9.15 11.50 -6.80
C ALA A 61 -8.58 12.36 -5.66
N MET A 62 -8.98 13.63 -5.60
CA MET A 62 -8.60 14.51 -4.49
C MET A 62 -9.14 14.01 -3.16
N LYS A 63 -10.41 13.57 -3.11
CA LYS A 63 -10.98 12.97 -1.89
C LYS A 63 -10.25 11.71 -1.42
N ALA A 64 -9.75 10.88 -2.34
CA ALA A 64 -8.98 9.69 -1.97
C ALA A 64 -7.64 10.04 -1.31
N ILE A 65 -6.99 11.10 -1.79
CA ILE A 65 -5.75 11.65 -1.25
C ILE A 65 -6.00 12.31 0.11
N GLU A 66 -7.01 13.18 0.21
CA GLU A 66 -7.44 13.78 1.48
C GLU A 66 -7.78 12.72 2.54
N MET A 67 -8.43 11.61 2.16
CA MET A 67 -8.71 10.51 3.07
C MET A 67 -7.43 9.92 3.68
N ILE A 68 -6.38 9.72 2.87
CA ILE A 68 -5.09 9.18 3.35
C ILE A 68 -4.41 10.16 4.29
N ASP A 69 -4.42 11.45 3.94
CA ASP A 69 -3.81 12.51 4.76
C ASP A 69 -4.52 12.70 6.13
N LEU A 70 -5.78 12.28 6.25
CA LEU A 70 -6.58 12.38 7.49
C LEU A 70 -6.47 11.16 8.42
N ILE A 71 -5.92 10.04 7.95
CA ILE A 71 -5.74 8.81 8.74
C ILE A 71 -4.26 8.64 9.12
N PRO A 72 -3.91 7.81 10.13
CA PRO A 72 -2.52 7.66 10.58
C PRO A 72 -1.68 6.79 9.64
N VAL A 73 -1.57 7.21 8.38
CA VAL A 73 -0.76 6.59 7.34
C VAL A 73 0.33 7.57 6.92
N GLU A 74 1.59 7.16 7.05
CA GLU A 74 2.74 7.98 6.64
C GLU A 74 3.11 7.67 5.18
N VAL A 75 3.13 8.72 4.35
CA VAL A 75 3.59 8.60 2.96
C VAL A 75 5.12 8.67 2.93
N ILE A 76 5.75 7.57 2.49
CA ILE A 76 7.21 7.45 2.44
C ILE A 76 7.72 7.84 1.05
N GLU A 77 8.57 8.86 1.01
CA GLU A 77 9.26 9.30 -0.19
C GLU A 77 10.21 8.23 -0.75
N VAL A 78 10.44 8.28 -2.06
CA VAL A 78 11.33 7.33 -2.73
C VAL A 78 12.77 7.84 -2.73
N ASP A 79 13.60 7.21 -1.90
CA ASP A 79 15.05 7.35 -1.98
C ASP A 79 15.68 6.36 -2.98
N ARG A 80 17.00 6.47 -3.16
CA ARG A 80 17.75 5.58 -4.06
C ARG A 80 17.71 4.12 -3.62
N ASN A 81 17.71 3.85 -2.30
CA ASN A 81 17.73 2.48 -1.79
C ASN A 81 16.41 1.78 -2.07
N LEU A 82 15.29 2.46 -1.81
CA LEU A 82 13.95 1.98 -2.11
C LEU A 82 13.77 1.75 -3.61
N ALA A 83 14.21 2.70 -4.45
CA ALA A 83 14.13 2.58 -5.91
C ALA A 83 14.92 1.38 -6.45
N LEU A 84 16.16 1.18 -5.98
CA LEU A 84 16.99 0.05 -6.43
C LEU A 84 16.42 -1.29 -5.98
N LEU A 85 15.90 -1.38 -4.76
CA LEU A 85 15.27 -2.60 -4.26
C LEU A 85 13.98 -2.92 -5.03
N ALA A 86 13.12 -1.93 -5.29
CA ALA A 86 11.95 -2.09 -6.15
C ALA A 86 12.34 -2.56 -7.56
N GLY A 87 13.41 -1.98 -8.14
CA GLY A 87 13.98 -2.44 -9.41
C GLY A 87 14.38 -3.91 -9.40
N SER A 88 14.98 -4.38 -8.30
CA SER A 88 15.35 -5.80 -8.16
C SER A 88 14.13 -6.73 -8.07
N TYR A 89 13.06 -6.31 -7.39
CA TYR A 89 11.79 -7.01 -7.39
C TYR A 89 11.18 -7.06 -8.79
N LYS A 90 11.20 -5.94 -9.52
CA LYS A 90 10.68 -5.88 -10.89
C LYS A 90 11.41 -6.85 -11.83
N ALA A 91 12.74 -6.89 -11.74
CA ALA A 91 13.58 -7.74 -12.57
C ALA A 91 13.36 -9.24 -12.31
N THR A 92 13.04 -9.63 -11.07
CA THR A 92 13.00 -11.04 -10.66
C THR A 92 11.61 -11.61 -10.49
N LYS A 93 10.61 -10.78 -10.17
CA LYS A 93 9.26 -11.22 -9.78
C LYS A 93 8.18 -10.98 -10.81
N LYS A 94 8.42 -10.25 -11.92
CA LYS A 94 7.36 -9.94 -12.91
C LYS A 94 6.09 -9.37 -12.25
N MET A 95 6.25 -8.43 -11.33
CA MET A 95 5.15 -7.67 -10.72
C MET A 95 4.98 -6.33 -11.44
N SER A 96 3.87 -5.62 -11.22
CA SER A 96 3.76 -4.21 -11.58
C SER A 96 4.89 -3.41 -10.89
N PHE A 97 5.28 -2.27 -11.45
CA PHE A 97 6.39 -1.53 -10.84
C PHE A 97 5.98 -0.85 -9.53
N ALA A 98 4.73 -0.41 -9.40
CA ALA A 98 4.19 0.15 -8.16
C ALA A 98 4.14 -0.91 -7.04
N ASP A 99 3.71 -2.14 -7.32
CA ASP A 99 3.71 -3.22 -6.32
C ASP A 99 5.12 -3.57 -5.85
N CYS A 100 6.12 -3.40 -6.72
CA CYS A 100 7.53 -3.57 -6.34
C CYS A 100 7.96 -2.53 -5.30
N PHE A 101 7.40 -1.31 -5.30
CA PHE A 101 7.65 -0.31 -4.27
C PHE A 101 6.99 -0.69 -2.95
N SER A 102 5.74 -1.18 -2.95
CA SER A 102 5.10 -1.76 -1.76
C SER A 102 5.94 -2.89 -1.16
N ALA A 103 6.39 -3.83 -1.98
CA ALA A 103 7.23 -4.95 -1.56
C ALA A 103 8.59 -4.51 -1.01
N ALA A 104 9.27 -3.58 -1.70
CA ALA A 104 10.54 -3.03 -1.28
C ALA A 104 10.42 -2.26 0.05
N LEU A 105 9.38 -1.44 0.20
CA LEU A 105 9.13 -0.69 1.42
C LEU A 105 8.89 -1.63 2.59
N ALA A 106 8.04 -2.65 2.40
CA ALA A 106 7.79 -3.65 3.43
C ALA A 106 9.05 -4.41 3.84
N LYS A 107 9.91 -4.72 2.88
CA LYS A 107 11.20 -5.37 3.14
C LYS A 107 12.14 -4.49 3.97
N ILE A 108 12.26 -3.21 3.63
CA ILE A 108 13.12 -2.25 4.35
C ILE A 108 12.63 -2.03 5.77
N PHE A 109 11.32 -1.85 5.95
CA PHE A 109 10.74 -1.53 7.25
C PHE A 109 10.49 -2.75 8.13
N ASN A 110 10.66 -3.97 7.58
CA ASN A 110 10.23 -5.23 8.18
C ASN A 110 8.73 -5.20 8.57
N ALA A 111 7.91 -4.81 7.59
CA ALA A 111 6.47 -4.60 7.73
C ALA A 111 5.66 -5.68 6.98
N ALA A 112 4.39 -5.83 7.34
CA ALA A 112 3.45 -6.66 6.60
C ALA A 112 2.71 -5.83 5.55
N ILE A 113 2.45 -6.40 4.38
CA ILE A 113 1.71 -5.74 3.29
C ILE A 113 0.23 -6.09 3.41
N VAL A 114 -0.66 -5.11 3.32
CA VAL A 114 -2.11 -5.33 3.22
C VAL A 114 -2.52 -5.19 1.77
N THR A 115 -3.07 -6.25 1.17
CA THR A 115 -3.48 -6.26 -0.24
C THR A 115 -4.43 -7.44 -0.53
N GLY A 116 -5.25 -7.30 -1.56
CA GLY A 116 -5.98 -8.41 -2.20
C GLY A 116 -5.37 -8.80 -3.56
N ASP A 117 -4.28 -8.16 -3.99
CA ASP A 117 -3.65 -8.44 -5.28
C ASP A 117 -2.77 -9.70 -5.24
N ARG A 118 -3.18 -10.70 -6.03
CA ARG A 118 -2.49 -11.98 -6.18
C ARG A 118 -1.08 -11.85 -6.73
N GLU A 119 -0.68 -10.71 -7.28
CA GLU A 119 0.71 -10.45 -7.65
C GLU A 119 1.68 -10.62 -6.47
N PHE A 120 1.23 -10.36 -5.24
CA PHE A 120 2.05 -10.47 -4.04
C PHE A 120 2.38 -11.91 -3.61
N PHE A 121 1.73 -12.94 -4.18
CA PHE A 121 2.18 -14.34 -4.01
C PHE A 121 3.66 -14.54 -4.38
N LYS A 122 4.18 -13.69 -5.28
CA LYS A 122 5.56 -13.77 -5.78
C LYS A 122 6.61 -13.34 -4.73
N VAL A 123 6.19 -12.68 -3.65
CA VAL A 123 7.07 -12.16 -2.57
C VAL A 123 6.71 -12.67 -1.16
N GLU A 124 5.73 -13.56 -1.00
CA GLU A 124 5.30 -14.10 0.31
C GLU A 124 6.42 -14.76 1.14
N LYS A 125 7.48 -15.26 0.48
CA LYS A 125 8.64 -15.83 1.17
C LYS A 125 9.58 -14.79 1.76
N GLU A 126 9.43 -13.52 1.37
CA GLU A 126 10.35 -12.43 1.70
C GLU A 126 9.74 -11.37 2.61
N VAL A 127 8.43 -11.19 2.54
CA VAL A 127 7.62 -10.22 3.27
C VAL A 127 6.30 -10.86 3.71
N LYS A 128 5.80 -10.50 4.90
CA LYS A 128 4.51 -10.98 5.41
C LYS A 128 3.38 -10.30 4.65
N ILE A 129 2.37 -11.07 4.24
CA ILE A 129 1.17 -10.54 3.57
C ILE A 129 -0.05 -10.72 4.47
N LEU A 130 -0.90 -9.70 4.53
CA LEU A 130 -2.20 -9.66 5.15
C LEU A 130 -3.24 -9.56 4.02
N TRP A 131 -3.80 -10.71 3.66
CA TRP A 131 -4.76 -10.84 2.56
C TRP A 131 -6.14 -10.33 2.96
N ILE A 132 -6.77 -9.53 2.09
CA ILE A 132 -8.12 -8.98 2.23
C ILE A 132 -9.01 -9.29 1.02
#